data_AF-A0A6J4IJU5-F1
#
_entry.id   AF-A0A6J4IJU5-F1
#
_cell.length_a   1.000
_cell.length_b   1.000
_cell.length_c   1.000
_cell.angle_alpha   90.00
_cell.angle_beta   90.00
_cell.angle_gamma   90.00
#
_symmetry.space_group_name_H-M   'P 1'
#
loop_
_entity.id
_entity.type
_entity.pdbx_description
1 polymer ?
#
loop_
_entity_poly.entity_id
_entity_poly.type
_entity_poly.pdbx_seq_one_letter_code
_entity_poly.pdbx_strand_id
1 'polypeptide(L)' 'RRGEVVGLVHEDGSPPFRVRWVEDGHETLVVPGPEAHIESHPVPPAPGSPAPG' A
#
# COMPACT_ATOMS: atom_id res chain seq x y z
N ARG A 1 -5.13 9.81 -9.50
CA ARG A 1 -3.79 10.06 -8.91
C ARG A 1 -3.22 8.75 -8.38
N ARG A 2 -1.92 8.49 -8.54
CA ARG A 2 -1.26 7.27 -8.04
C ARG A 2 -0.47 7.60 -6.78
N GLY A 3 -0.58 6.74 -5.77
CA GLY A 3 0.14 6.87 -4.52
C GLY A 3 0.41 5.51 -3.93
N GLU A 4 1.51 5.41 -3.19
CA GLU A 4 1.93 4.21 -2.47
C GLU A 4 1.40 4.29 -1.05
N VAL A 5 0.75 3.22 -0.57
CA VAL A 5 0.37 3.11 0.85
C VAL A 5 1.65 2.85 1.66
N VAL A 6 2.05 3.83 2.44
CA VAL A 6 3.28 3.79 3.27
C VAL A 6 2.98 3.48 4.74
N GLY A 7 1.70 3.45 5.12
CA GLY A 7 1.30 3.08 6.47
C GLY A 7 -0.20 2.92 6.63
N LEU A 8 -0.56 2.07 7.61
CA LEU A 8 -1.93 1.90 8.08
C LEU A 8 -2.14 2.81 9.30
N VAL A 9 -3.26 3.52 9.34
CA VAL A 9 -3.63 4.29 10.53
C VAL A 9 -4.26 3.39 11.58
N HIS A 10 -5.01 2.38 11.14
CA HIS A 10 -5.62 1.38 11.99
C HIS A 10 -4.96 0.01 11.79
N GLU A 11 -4.78 -0.72 12.88
CA GLU A 11 -4.09 -2.01 12.90
C GLU A 11 -4.87 -3.11 12.16
N ASP A 12 -6.20 -2.97 12.07
CA ASP A 12 -7.09 -3.82 11.29
C ASP A 12 -6.98 -3.58 9.77
N GLY A 13 -6.21 -2.59 9.34
CA GLY A 13 -6.07 -2.21 7.93
C GLY A 13 -7.29 -1.47 7.38
N SER A 14 -8.18 -0.99 8.25
CA SER A 14 -9.27 -0.12 7.83
C SER A 14 -8.74 1.25 7.39
N PRO A 15 -9.40 1.90 6.41
CA PRO A 15 -9.11 3.29 6.07
C PRO A 15 -9.28 4.21 7.29
N PRO A 16 -8.57 5.34 7.35
CA PRO A 16 -7.73 5.91 6.29
C PRO A 16 -6.33 5.28 6.17
N PHE A 17 -5.77 5.35 4.97
CA PHE A 17 -4.40 4.94 4.67
C PHE A 17 -3.48 6.15 4.59
N ARG A 18 -2.25 6.02 5.09
CA ARG A 18 -1.21 7.01 4.81
C ARG A 18 -0.63 6.72 3.43
N VAL A 19 -0.86 7.63 2.49
CA VAL A 19 -0.46 7.51 1.09
C VAL A 19 0.58 8.56 0.77
N ARG A 20 1.70 8.11 0.17
CA ARG A 20 2.71 8.98 -0.42
C ARG A 20 2.45 9.14 -1.91
N TRP A 21 2.30 10.37 -2.37
CA TRP A 21 1.97 10.66 -3.77
C TRP A 21 3.18 10.59 -4.68
N VAL A 22 3.05 9.92 -5.83
CA VAL A 22 4.17 9.74 -6.77
C VAL A 22 4.55 11.07 -7.46
N GLU A 23 3.61 12.00 -7.57
CA GLU A 23 3.82 13.27 -8.29
C GLU A 23 4.73 14.25 -7.54
N ASP A 24 4.63 14.31 -6.20
CA ASP A 24 5.30 15.33 -5.38
C ASP A 24 5.95 14.75 -4.11
N GLY A 25 5.74 13.46 -3.82
CA GLY A 25 6.26 12.82 -2.62
C GLY A 25 5.53 13.18 -1.33
N HIS A 26 4.55 14.10 -1.37
CA HIS A 26 3.78 14.48 -0.19
C HIS A 26 2.95 13.32 0.38
N GLU A 27 2.79 13.29 1.70
CA GLU A 27 2.04 12.27 2.42
C GLU A 27 0.68 12.79 2.89
N THR A 28 -0.39 12.05 2.63
CA THR A 28 -1.73 12.41 3.10
C THR A 28 -2.50 11.19 3.57
N LEU A 29 -3.50 11.41 4.43
CA LEU A 29 -4.47 10.38 4.78
C LEU A 29 -5.56 10.30 3.70
N VAL A 30 -5.82 9.08 3.23
CA VAL A 30 -6.79 8.81 2.17
C VAL A 30 -7.82 7.80 2.65
N VAL A 31 -9.09 8.16 2.52
CA VAL A 31 -10.21 7.21 2.58
C VAL A 31 -10.56 6.85 1.13
N PRO A 32 -10.32 5.60 0.68
CA PRO A 32 -10.68 5.21 -0.67
C PRO A 32 -12.19 5.27 -0.87
N GLY A 33 -12.62 5.76 -2.04
CA GLY A 33 -14.01 5.65 -2.45
C GLY A 33 -14.37 4.22 -2.88
N PRO A 34 -15.66 3.92 -3.14
CA PRO A 34 -16.12 2.58 -3.50
C PRO A 34 -15.48 2.02 -4.79
N GLU A 35 -15.01 2.88 -5.69
CA GLU A 35 -14.35 2.47 -6.94
C GLU A 35 -12.81 2.48 -6.85
N ALA A 36 -12.25 2.79 -5.68
CA ALA A 36 -10.80 2.75 -5.49
C ALA A 36 -10.33 1.30 -5.37
N HIS A 37 -9.33 0.95 -6.17
CA HIS A 37 -8.73 -0.38 -6.16
C HIS A 37 -7.40 -0.32 -5.39
N ILE A 38 -7.22 -1.26 -4.46
CA ILE A 38 -5.96 -1.47 -3.75
C ILE A 38 -5.26 -2.66 -4.41
N GLU A 39 -4.04 -2.43 -4.90
CA GLU A 39 -3.24 -3.49 -5.51
C GLU A 39 -2.08 -3.86 -4.57
N SER A 40 -1.97 -5.14 -4.26
CA SER A 40 -0.82 -5.69 -3.54
C SER A 40 0.35 -5.83 -4.51
N HIS A 41 1.43 -5.08 -4.29
CA HIS A 41 2.66 -5.37 -5.02
C HIS A 41 3.24 -6.69 -4.47
N PRO A 42 3.54 -7.67 -5.32
CA PRO A 42 4.21 -8.88 -4.87
C PRO A 42 5.53 -8.49 -4.21
N VAL A 43 5.69 -8.83 -2.93
CA VAL A 43 7.02 -8.78 -2.32
C VAL A 43 7.90 -9.74 -3.11
N PRO A 44 9.03 -9.29 -3.69
CA PRO A 44 9.94 -10.21 -4.34
C PRO A 44 10.30 -11.31 -3.33
N PRO A 45 10.34 -12.59 -3.73
CA PRO A 45 10.67 -13.66 -2.81
C PRO A 45 12.00 -13.31 -2.14
N ALA A 46 12.03 -13.37 -0.81
CA ALA A 46 13.24 -13.06 -0.06
C ALA A 46 14.39 -13.88 -0.67
N PRO A 47 15.53 -13.25 -1.02
CA PRO A 47 16.64 -13.98 -1.62
C PRO A 47 17.08 -15.09 -0.66
N GLY A 48 16.81 -16.34 -1.02
CA GLY A 48 17.15 -17.52 -0.21
C GLY A 48 15.97 -18.32 0.36
N SER A 49 14.70 -17.95 0.12
CA SER A 49 13.59 -18.83 0.52
C SER A 49 13.56 -20.07 -0.39
N PRO A 50 13.68 -21.31 0.14
CA PRO A 50 13.57 -22.50 -0.70
C PRO A 50 12.15 -22.60 -1.26
N ALA A 51 12.05 -22.87 -2.56
CA ALA A 51 10.77 -23.16 -3.20
C ALA A 51 10.09 -24.35 -2.51
N PRO A 52 8.76 -24.35 -2.31
CA PRO A 52 8.06 -25.53 -1.83
C PRO A 52 8.25 -26.64 -2.88
N GLY A 53 8.81 -27.77 -2.45
CA GLY A 53 9.01 -28.97 -3.26
C GLY A 53 7.75 -29.80 -3.42
#